data_AF-A0AAD9B5S7-F1
#
_entry.id   AF-A0AAD9B5S7-F1
#
_cell.length_a   1.000
_cell.length_b   1.000
_cell.length_c   1.000
_cell.angle_alpha   90.00
_cell.angle_beta   90.00
_cell.angle_gamma   90.00
#
_symmetry.space_group_name_H-M   'P 1'
#
loop_
_entity.id
_entity.type
_entity.pdbx_description
1 polymer ?
#
loop_
_entity_poly.entity_id
_entity_poly.type
_entity_poly.pdbx_seq_one_letter_code
_entity_poly.pdbx_strand_id
1 'polypeptide(L)'
;MMKISGRVTWCCVALLLALTSVSAVHRELNSITDLKKINFGQSVPKHSLLLLHWFANTVNIDDNNVISLTFDPNSGAYGSHHYGNFEGLLDTVPQGNQYRYYTIGSLSQDQSMQLPPYVARPSRQYEGENRDRIIVRVTEQNTGWQFFRRIDQVYITQHIANHAEYDPDHTYRITTNLLREIGEFSVGPNQLPLWYLRNRFGSSADDFDIETAWGQLACLGLLLYIVLGERHPFTPKSNYKLQVRQQSAYTPDNRQTSWCAALVKCCMIVVVLLIGLFILAISAARR
;
A
#
# COMPACT_ATOMS: atom_id res chain seq x y z
N MET A 1 9.84 -59.17 -24.15
CA MET A 1 10.09 -57.85 -24.75
C MET A 1 8.78 -57.05 -24.70
N MET A 2 8.55 -56.26 -23.64
CA MET A 2 7.30 -55.51 -23.44
C MET A 2 7.30 -54.22 -24.26
N LYS A 3 6.36 -54.10 -25.20
CA LYS A 3 6.07 -52.84 -25.90
C LYS A 3 5.29 -51.94 -24.96
N ILE A 4 5.96 -50.95 -24.39
CA ILE A 4 5.31 -49.90 -23.62
C ILE A 4 4.53 -49.03 -24.60
N SER A 5 3.21 -48.94 -24.39
CA SER A 5 2.27 -48.22 -25.24
C SER A 5 2.48 -46.70 -25.12
N GLY A 6 2.77 -46.03 -26.24
CA GLY A 6 3.04 -44.59 -26.30
C GLY A 6 1.90 -43.68 -25.82
N ARG A 7 0.69 -44.23 -25.59
CA ARG A 7 -0.43 -43.50 -24.97
C ARG A 7 -0.27 -43.33 -23.45
N VAL A 8 0.33 -44.31 -22.78
CA VAL A 8 0.49 -44.28 -21.31
C VAL A 8 1.56 -43.26 -20.93
N THR A 9 2.65 -43.20 -21.68
CA THR A 9 3.71 -42.19 -21.49
C THR A 9 3.20 -40.77 -21.70
N TRP A 10 2.29 -40.54 -22.66
CA TRP A 10 1.76 -39.20 -22.93
C TRP A 10 0.79 -38.71 -21.84
N CYS A 11 -0.06 -39.59 -21.29
CA CYS A 11 -0.88 -39.25 -20.12
C CYS A 11 -0.02 -38.95 -18.88
N CYS A 12 1.07 -39.70 -18.65
CA CYS A 12 1.98 -39.42 -17.54
C CYS A 12 2.70 -38.08 -17.71
N VAL A 13 3.12 -37.72 -18.92
CA VAL A 13 3.73 -36.41 -19.19
C VAL A 13 2.71 -35.28 -19.03
N ALA A 14 1.47 -35.45 -19.49
CA ALA A 14 0.41 -34.46 -19.28
C ALA A 14 0.02 -34.29 -17.80
N LEU A 15 -0.03 -35.39 -17.03
CA LEU A 15 -0.26 -35.35 -15.58
C LEU A 15 0.92 -34.70 -14.84
N LEU A 16 2.17 -35.00 -15.23
CA LEU A 16 3.36 -34.35 -14.66
C LEU A 16 3.38 -32.85 -14.98
N LEU A 17 3.02 -32.46 -16.21
CA LEU A 17 2.91 -31.04 -16.61
C LEU A 17 1.75 -30.31 -15.91
N ALA A 18 0.63 -31.01 -15.65
CA ALA A 18 -0.47 -30.48 -14.85
C ALA A 18 -0.09 -30.40 -13.35
N LEU A 19 0.70 -31.33 -12.84
CA LEU A 19 1.24 -31.30 -11.47
C LEU A 19 2.37 -30.28 -11.28
N THR A 20 3.06 -29.87 -12.35
CA THR A 20 4.01 -28.74 -12.34
C THR A 20 3.35 -27.40 -12.62
N SER A 21 2.03 -27.34 -12.81
CA SER A 21 1.30 -26.07 -12.68
C SER A 21 1.20 -25.69 -11.20
N VAL A 22 2.36 -25.44 -10.60
CA VAL A 22 2.47 -24.74 -9.34
C VAL A 22 2.03 -23.32 -9.66
N SER A 23 0.73 -23.07 -9.55
CA SER A 23 0.31 -21.72 -9.21
C SER A 23 1.06 -21.42 -7.92
N ALA A 24 1.92 -20.40 -7.92
CA ALA A 24 2.60 -19.96 -6.72
C ALA A 24 1.50 -19.49 -5.76
N VAL A 25 0.99 -20.42 -4.95
CA VAL A 25 0.08 -20.10 -3.86
C VAL A 25 0.94 -19.30 -2.89
N HIS A 26 0.85 -17.98 -3.01
CA HIS A 26 1.49 -17.05 -2.10
C HIS A 26 1.14 -17.46 -0.68
N ARG A 27 2.15 -17.56 0.18
CA ARG A 27 1.93 -17.85 1.59
C ARG A 27 1.11 -16.69 2.17
N GLU A 28 -0.07 -17.01 2.66
CA GLU A 28 -0.97 -16.04 3.27
C GLU A 28 -0.60 -15.85 4.75
N LEU A 29 -0.47 -14.60 5.19
CA LEU A 29 -0.20 -14.21 6.57
C LEU A 29 -1.47 -13.61 7.13
N ASN A 30 -2.04 -14.30 8.13
CA ASN A 30 -3.33 -13.92 8.68
C ASN A 30 -3.23 -13.25 10.06
N SER A 31 -2.09 -13.38 10.74
CA SER A 31 -1.90 -12.89 12.11
C SER A 31 -0.45 -12.48 12.40
N ILE A 32 -0.24 -11.73 13.47
CA ILE A 32 1.08 -11.42 14.01
C ILE A 32 1.86 -12.69 14.36
N THR A 33 1.16 -13.77 14.73
CA THR A 33 1.79 -15.09 14.93
C THR A 33 2.39 -15.66 13.65
N ASP A 34 1.82 -15.35 12.49
CA ASP A 34 2.42 -15.74 11.20
C ASP A 34 3.63 -14.87 10.85
N LEU A 35 3.61 -13.57 11.20
CA LEU A 35 4.78 -12.70 11.05
C LEU A 35 5.98 -13.20 11.86
N LYS A 36 5.77 -13.73 13.07
CA LYS A 36 6.84 -14.32 13.90
C LYS A 36 7.58 -15.49 13.22
N LYS A 37 6.99 -16.10 12.20
CA LYS A 37 7.59 -17.23 11.46
C LYS A 37 8.46 -16.78 10.28
N ILE A 38 8.48 -15.47 9.97
CA ILE A 38 9.30 -14.91 8.90
C ILE A 38 10.68 -14.55 9.44
N ASN A 39 11.72 -14.89 8.69
CA ASN A 39 13.12 -14.64 9.05
C ASN A 39 13.53 -13.18 8.74
N PHE A 40 12.87 -12.24 9.41
CA PHE A 40 13.22 -10.82 9.34
C PHE A 40 14.65 -10.56 9.82
N GLY A 41 15.40 -9.74 9.09
CA GLY A 41 16.81 -9.44 9.34
C GLY A 41 17.79 -10.48 8.79
N GLN A 42 17.31 -11.63 8.30
CA GLN A 42 18.14 -12.63 7.62
C GLN A 42 17.78 -12.72 6.14
N SER A 43 16.54 -13.12 5.82
CA SER A 43 16.10 -13.28 4.42
C SER A 43 15.13 -12.20 3.97
N VAL A 44 14.41 -11.57 4.91
CA VAL A 44 13.49 -10.45 4.66
C VAL A 44 13.98 -9.21 5.42
N PRO A 45 14.04 -8.01 4.82
CA PRO A 45 14.33 -6.77 5.53
C PRO A 45 13.44 -6.55 6.74
N LYS A 46 14.02 -6.17 7.88
CA LYS A 46 13.21 -5.72 9.03
C LYS A 46 12.39 -4.47 8.70
N HIS A 47 12.86 -3.67 7.73
CA HIS A 47 12.14 -2.50 7.22
C HIS A 47 10.70 -2.82 6.78
N SER A 48 10.48 -4.03 6.24
CA SER A 48 9.15 -4.48 5.82
C SER A 48 8.10 -4.36 6.93
N LEU A 49 8.49 -4.55 8.20
CA LEU A 49 7.57 -4.38 9.33
C LEU A 49 7.24 -2.91 9.61
N LEU A 50 8.19 -2.00 9.41
CA LEU A 50 7.97 -0.56 9.55
C LEU A 50 7.01 -0.07 8.47
N LEU A 51 7.24 -0.51 7.23
CA LEU A 51 6.39 -0.18 6.09
C LEU A 51 4.98 -0.78 6.24
N LEU A 52 4.88 -2.04 6.67
CA LEU A 52 3.60 -2.71 6.90
C LEU A 52 2.81 -2.07 8.06
N HIS A 53 3.50 -1.69 9.14
CA HIS A 53 2.90 -0.92 10.24
C HIS A 53 2.33 0.41 9.75
N TRP A 54 3.12 1.20 9.03
CA TRP A 54 2.64 2.46 8.47
C TRP A 54 1.44 2.24 7.55
N PHE A 55 1.49 1.25 6.67
CA PHE A 55 0.42 0.97 5.72
C PHE A 55 -0.88 0.59 6.42
N ALA A 56 -0.82 -0.33 7.40
CA ALA A 56 -1.98 -0.74 8.19
C ALA A 56 -2.65 0.43 8.94
N ASN A 57 -1.85 1.44 9.33
CA ASN A 57 -2.33 2.65 10.00
C ASN A 57 -2.77 3.77 9.04
N THR A 58 -2.54 3.60 7.73
CA THR A 58 -2.82 4.63 6.71
C THR A 58 -4.05 4.29 5.88
N VAL A 59 -4.31 2.99 5.66
CA VAL A 59 -5.51 2.54 4.93
C VAL A 59 -6.76 2.64 5.82
N ASN A 60 -7.91 2.86 5.18
CA ASN A 60 -9.19 2.71 5.86
C ASN A 60 -9.67 1.26 5.74
N ILE A 61 -10.13 0.66 6.84
CA ILE A 61 -10.73 -0.68 6.85
C ILE A 61 -12.09 -0.56 7.53
N ASP A 62 -13.17 -0.68 6.74
CA ASP A 62 -14.54 -0.58 7.26
C ASP A 62 -14.96 -1.85 8.01
N ASP A 63 -16.12 -1.84 8.66
CA ASP A 63 -16.64 -2.98 9.44
C ASP A 63 -16.88 -4.25 8.59
N ASN A 64 -16.97 -4.11 7.26
CA ASN A 64 -17.12 -5.23 6.32
C ASN A 64 -15.78 -5.77 5.83
N ASN A 65 -14.66 -5.35 6.43
CA ASN A 65 -13.29 -5.71 6.04
C ASN A 65 -12.89 -5.21 4.65
N VAL A 66 -13.57 -4.20 4.12
CA VAL A 66 -13.21 -3.55 2.86
C VAL A 66 -12.08 -2.57 3.14
N ILE A 67 -10.94 -2.80 2.50
CA ILE A 67 -9.77 -1.93 2.57
C ILE A 67 -9.89 -0.86 1.49
N SER A 68 -9.60 0.40 1.82
CA SER A 68 -9.54 1.51 0.86
C SER A 68 -8.28 2.35 1.07
N LEU A 69 -7.65 2.76 -0.03
CA LEU A 69 -6.57 3.74 0.01
C LEU A 69 -7.10 5.11 0.43
N THR A 70 -6.30 5.84 1.19
CA THR A 70 -6.56 7.23 1.61
C THR A 70 -5.85 8.25 0.72
N PHE A 71 -5.19 7.78 -0.35
CA PHE A 71 -4.43 8.57 -1.30
C PHE A 71 -4.53 8.00 -2.73
N ASP A 72 -4.15 8.79 -3.72
CA ASP A 72 -4.06 8.35 -5.12
C ASP A 72 -2.70 7.69 -5.40
N PRO A 73 -2.62 6.37 -5.64
CA PRO A 73 -1.36 5.69 -5.93
C PRO A 73 -0.74 6.06 -7.30
N ASN A 74 -1.48 6.71 -8.21
CA ASN A 74 -0.93 7.26 -9.46
C ASN A 74 -0.15 8.57 -9.24
N SER A 75 -0.34 9.23 -8.09
CA SER A 75 0.33 10.51 -7.80
C SER A 75 1.81 10.35 -7.42
N GLY A 76 2.25 9.11 -7.16
CA GLY A 76 3.57 8.80 -6.64
C GLY A 76 3.74 9.00 -5.13
N ALA A 77 2.68 9.43 -4.44
CA ALA A 77 2.66 9.57 -2.99
C ALA A 77 3.17 8.31 -2.27
N TYR A 78 4.02 8.50 -1.25
CA TYR A 78 4.60 7.39 -0.47
C TYR A 78 5.44 6.41 -1.31
N GLY A 79 6.02 6.89 -2.42
CA GLY A 79 6.81 6.07 -3.34
C GLY A 79 5.98 5.09 -4.15
N SER A 80 4.69 5.40 -4.35
CA SER A 80 3.78 4.52 -5.07
C SER A 80 4.00 4.57 -6.58
N HIS A 81 3.76 3.47 -7.28
CA HIS A 81 3.76 3.46 -8.74
C HIS A 81 3.05 2.22 -9.27
N HIS A 82 2.63 2.25 -10.53
CA HIS A 82 1.99 1.11 -11.18
C HIS A 82 2.96 -0.08 -11.26
N TYR A 83 2.43 -1.28 -10.99
CA TYR A 83 3.16 -2.54 -11.12
C TYR A 83 2.50 -3.41 -12.21
N GLY A 84 3.27 -3.73 -13.24
CA GLY A 84 2.76 -4.45 -14.41
C GLY A 84 2.61 -5.96 -14.22
N ASN A 85 3.28 -6.55 -13.22
CA ASN A 85 3.30 -8.00 -12.99
C ASN A 85 3.68 -8.80 -14.26
N PHE A 86 4.69 -8.32 -15.00
CA PHE A 86 5.12 -8.93 -16.27
C PHE A 86 5.89 -10.24 -16.06
N GLU A 87 6.52 -10.39 -14.90
CA GLU A 87 7.21 -11.58 -14.44
C GLU A 87 6.24 -12.69 -13.99
N GLY A 88 4.93 -12.40 -13.89
CA GLY A 88 3.93 -13.37 -13.46
C GLY A 88 4.06 -13.76 -11.99
N LEU A 89 4.54 -12.84 -11.13
CA LEU A 89 4.60 -13.04 -9.68
C LEU A 89 3.20 -13.26 -9.11
N LEU A 90 2.26 -12.37 -9.44
CA LEU A 90 0.89 -12.37 -8.94
C LEU A 90 -0.11 -12.90 -9.99
N ASP A 91 -1.35 -13.12 -9.59
CA ASP A 91 -2.43 -13.49 -10.51
C ASP A 91 -2.60 -12.42 -11.60
N THR A 92 -2.72 -12.86 -12.85
CA THR A 92 -3.03 -11.97 -13.97
C THR A 92 -4.40 -11.35 -13.79
N VAL A 93 -4.50 -10.03 -13.97
CA VAL A 93 -5.78 -9.34 -14.01
C VAL A 93 -6.40 -9.60 -15.39
N PRO A 94 -7.64 -10.12 -15.49
CA PRO A 94 -8.29 -10.32 -16.78
C PRO A 94 -8.38 -9.02 -17.58
N GLN A 95 -8.09 -9.09 -18.88
CA GLN A 95 -8.19 -7.94 -19.78
C GLN A 95 -9.61 -7.35 -19.76
N GLY A 96 -9.70 -6.02 -19.60
CA GLY A 96 -10.98 -5.30 -19.54
C GLY A 96 -11.50 -5.03 -18.11
N ASN A 97 -10.85 -5.55 -17.08
CA ASN A 97 -11.21 -5.24 -15.69
C ASN A 97 -10.61 -3.92 -15.19
N GLN A 98 -11.28 -3.32 -14.21
CA GLN A 98 -10.85 -2.09 -13.52
C GLN A 98 -9.75 -2.32 -12.46
N TYR A 99 -9.13 -3.50 -12.42
CA TYR A 99 -8.09 -3.80 -11.42
C TYR A 99 -6.70 -3.42 -11.92
N ARG A 100 -5.91 -2.81 -11.06
CA ARG A 100 -4.49 -2.51 -11.31
C ARG A 100 -3.66 -2.81 -10.08
N TYR A 101 -2.46 -3.32 -10.29
CA TYR A 101 -1.50 -3.46 -9.20
C TYR A 101 -0.68 -2.17 -9.05
N TYR A 102 -0.41 -1.82 -7.80
CA TYR A 102 0.47 -0.73 -7.44
C TYR A 102 1.47 -1.20 -6.40
N THR A 103 2.72 -0.81 -6.59
CA THR A 103 3.77 -0.88 -5.59
C THR A 103 3.72 0.37 -4.73
N ILE A 104 4.03 0.25 -3.43
CA ILE A 104 4.14 1.33 -2.44
C ILE A 104 5.42 1.13 -1.62
N GLY A 105 6.02 2.22 -1.16
CA GLY A 105 7.15 2.19 -0.22
C GLY A 105 8.53 2.30 -0.87
N SER A 106 8.61 2.70 -2.13
CA SER A 106 9.91 3.01 -2.75
C SER A 106 10.51 4.28 -2.14
N LEU A 107 11.72 4.19 -1.59
CA LEU A 107 12.45 5.32 -1.00
C LEU A 107 13.33 6.09 -2.01
N SER A 108 13.32 5.71 -3.30
CA SER A 108 14.19 6.30 -4.32
C SER A 108 13.66 7.60 -4.95
N GLN A 109 12.47 8.04 -4.57
CA GLN A 109 11.79 9.20 -5.17
C GLN A 109 11.56 10.29 -4.13
N ASP A 110 11.53 11.56 -4.54
CA ASP A 110 11.26 12.69 -3.63
C ASP A 110 9.92 12.54 -2.90
N GLN A 111 8.93 11.94 -3.57
CA GLN A 111 7.59 11.71 -3.02
C GLN A 111 7.57 10.64 -1.91
N SER A 112 8.67 9.88 -1.73
CA SER A 112 8.88 9.00 -0.57
C SER A 112 9.05 9.79 0.74
N MET A 113 9.41 11.07 0.68
CA MET A 113 9.49 11.95 1.86
C MET A 113 8.13 12.18 2.53
N GLN A 114 7.02 11.76 1.90
CA GLN A 114 5.70 11.75 2.51
C GLN A 114 5.53 10.62 3.54
N LEU A 115 6.34 9.57 3.47
CA LEU A 115 6.37 8.52 4.49
C LEU A 115 6.84 9.11 5.84
N PRO A 116 6.33 8.62 6.97
CA PRO A 116 6.81 9.06 8.28
C PRO A 116 8.33 8.86 8.41
N PRO A 117 9.03 9.71 9.17
CA PRO A 117 10.48 9.61 9.33
C PRO A 117 10.98 8.23 9.80
N TYR A 118 10.21 7.54 10.65
CA TYR A 118 10.57 6.19 11.12
C TYR A 118 10.52 5.12 10.03
N VAL A 119 9.89 5.39 8.89
CA VAL A 119 9.89 4.53 7.69
C VAL A 119 10.85 5.08 6.64
N ALA A 120 10.83 6.39 6.35
CA ALA A 120 11.65 6.96 5.29
C ALA A 120 13.16 6.97 5.63
N ARG A 121 13.49 7.10 6.92
CA ARG A 121 14.86 7.21 7.44
C ARG A 121 14.97 6.43 8.75
N PRO A 122 14.79 5.10 8.69
CA PRO A 122 14.86 4.27 9.87
C PRO A 122 16.30 4.22 10.37
N SER A 123 16.52 3.63 11.54
CA SER A 123 17.90 3.38 11.98
C SER A 123 18.56 2.30 11.11
N ARG A 124 19.90 2.30 11.08
CA ARG A 124 20.72 1.42 10.23
C ARG A 124 20.31 -0.06 10.24
N GLN A 125 19.90 -0.58 11.40
CA GLN A 125 19.49 -1.99 11.51
C GLN A 125 18.15 -2.32 10.83
N TYR A 126 17.38 -1.30 10.44
CA TYR A 126 16.09 -1.40 9.77
C TYR A 126 16.09 -0.71 8.39
N GLU A 127 17.23 -0.30 7.82
CA GLU A 127 17.25 0.39 6.52
C GLU A 127 16.77 -0.50 5.36
N GLY A 128 16.98 -1.82 5.47
CA GLY A 128 16.45 -2.79 4.50
C GLY A 128 16.90 -2.59 3.05
N GLU A 129 17.87 -1.70 2.82
CA GLU A 129 18.41 -1.30 1.51
C GLU A 129 17.34 -0.86 0.50
N ASN A 130 16.19 -0.37 0.98
CA ASN A 130 15.05 0.00 0.14
C ASN A 130 14.61 -1.16 -0.80
N ARG A 131 14.68 -2.42 -0.34
CA ARG A 131 14.29 -3.59 -1.14
C ARG A 131 12.83 -3.97 -0.97
N ASP A 132 12.26 -3.76 0.21
CA ASP A 132 10.90 -4.18 0.53
C ASP A 132 9.83 -3.27 -0.07
N ARG A 133 8.70 -3.88 -0.43
CA ARG A 133 7.54 -3.19 -1.00
C ARG A 133 6.25 -3.75 -0.46
N ILE A 134 5.21 -2.92 -0.50
CA ILE A 134 3.82 -3.37 -0.45
C ILE A 134 3.27 -3.33 -1.86
N ILE A 135 2.64 -4.42 -2.31
CA ILE A 135 1.86 -4.43 -3.54
C ILE A 135 0.38 -4.49 -3.16
N VAL A 136 -0.42 -3.63 -3.77
CA VAL A 136 -1.87 -3.62 -3.64
C VAL A 136 -2.53 -3.81 -4.98
N ARG A 137 -3.60 -4.60 -5.02
CA ARG A 137 -4.51 -4.64 -6.16
C ARG A 137 -5.70 -3.75 -5.88
N VAL A 138 -5.89 -2.76 -6.74
CA VAL A 138 -6.87 -1.69 -6.57
C VAL A 138 -7.94 -1.81 -7.65
N THR A 139 -9.21 -1.73 -7.27
CA THR A 139 -10.32 -1.54 -8.21
C THR A 139 -10.56 -0.05 -8.46
N GLU A 140 -10.39 0.41 -9.69
CA GLU A 140 -10.76 1.76 -10.13
C GLU A 140 -12.27 1.84 -10.42
N GLN A 141 -13.09 2.06 -9.39
CA GLN A 141 -14.52 2.30 -9.59
C GLN A 141 -14.75 3.71 -10.17
N ASN A 142 -15.26 3.78 -11.41
CA ASN A 142 -15.74 5.01 -12.05
C ASN A 142 -17.07 5.48 -11.42
N THR A 143 -17.07 5.89 -10.16
CA THR A 143 -18.24 6.53 -9.54
C THR A 143 -17.83 7.89 -9.00
N GLY A 144 -18.56 8.93 -9.44
CA GLY A 144 -18.16 10.32 -9.31
C GLY A 144 -17.85 10.76 -7.87
N TRP A 145 -16.85 11.62 -7.77
CA TRP A 145 -16.53 12.51 -6.65
C TRP A 145 -16.14 11.91 -5.28
N GLN A 146 -16.16 10.59 -5.09
CA GLN A 146 -15.56 9.95 -3.91
C GLN A 146 -14.60 8.82 -4.34
N PHE A 147 -13.31 9.14 -4.38
CA PHE A 147 -12.22 8.24 -4.80
C PHE A 147 -11.88 7.18 -3.74
N PHE A 148 -12.83 6.35 -3.32
CA PHE A 148 -12.49 5.16 -2.53
C PHE A 148 -11.95 4.08 -3.45
N ARG A 149 -10.64 4.12 -3.65
CA ARG A 149 -9.90 3.06 -4.33
C ARG A 149 -9.86 1.84 -3.41
N ARG A 150 -10.79 0.92 -3.65
CA ARG A 150 -10.90 -0.33 -2.90
C ARG A 150 -9.71 -1.22 -3.22
N ILE A 151 -9.15 -1.83 -2.19
CA ILE A 151 -8.08 -2.82 -2.28
C ILE A 151 -8.70 -4.19 -2.03
N ASP A 152 -8.49 -5.12 -2.96
CA ASP A 152 -8.97 -6.49 -2.82
C ASP A 152 -7.85 -7.49 -2.48
N GLN A 153 -6.59 -7.13 -2.75
CA GLN A 153 -5.42 -7.90 -2.33
C GLN A 153 -4.28 -7.00 -1.88
N VAL A 154 -3.60 -7.43 -0.82
CA VAL A 154 -2.40 -6.78 -0.28
C VAL A 154 -1.30 -7.84 -0.19
N TYR A 155 -0.09 -7.45 -0.56
CA TYR A 155 1.10 -8.29 -0.48
C TYR A 155 2.26 -7.48 0.13
N ILE A 156 3.12 -8.16 0.89
CA ILE A 156 4.48 -7.68 1.12
C ILE A 156 5.43 -8.48 0.23
N THR A 157 6.46 -7.82 -0.29
CA THR A 157 7.50 -8.44 -1.12
C THR A 157 8.83 -7.72 -0.93
N GLN A 158 9.86 -8.19 -1.60
CA GLN A 158 11.16 -7.55 -1.71
C GLN A 158 11.74 -7.72 -3.10
N HIS A 159 12.65 -6.84 -3.50
CA HIS A 159 13.49 -7.07 -4.66
C HIS A 159 14.51 -8.19 -4.39
N ILE A 160 14.75 -9.02 -5.41
CA ILE A 160 15.88 -9.95 -5.44
C ILE A 160 17.17 -9.13 -5.39
N ALA A 161 18.17 -9.59 -4.62
CA ALA A 161 19.41 -8.84 -4.45
C ALA A 161 20.09 -8.54 -5.80
N ASN A 162 20.32 -7.26 -6.10
CA ASN A 162 20.88 -6.75 -7.35
C ASN A 162 20.01 -6.92 -8.61
N HIS A 163 18.72 -7.23 -8.44
CA HIS A 163 17.76 -7.34 -9.54
C HIS A 163 16.56 -6.40 -9.32
N ALA A 164 15.93 -5.97 -10.42
CA ALA A 164 14.71 -5.16 -10.36
C ALA A 164 13.46 -6.00 -10.08
N GLU A 165 13.53 -7.31 -10.28
CA GLU A 165 12.43 -8.24 -10.08
C GLU A 165 12.13 -8.46 -8.60
N TYR A 166 10.86 -8.73 -8.30
CA TYR A 166 10.42 -9.11 -6.98
C TYR A 166 10.67 -10.58 -6.71
N ASP A 167 10.95 -10.89 -5.45
CA ASP A 167 11.33 -12.21 -4.97
C ASP A 167 10.09 -13.08 -4.70
N PRO A 168 9.82 -14.13 -5.49
CA PRO A 168 8.66 -14.99 -5.29
C PRO A 168 8.73 -15.78 -3.98
N ASP A 169 9.91 -16.12 -3.48
CA ASP A 169 10.09 -16.90 -2.24
C ASP A 169 9.79 -16.05 -1.00
N HIS A 170 9.87 -14.72 -1.14
CA HIS A 170 9.63 -13.74 -0.10
C HIS A 170 8.49 -12.78 -0.44
N THR A 171 7.50 -13.26 -1.20
CA THR A 171 6.23 -12.58 -1.44
C THR A 171 5.11 -13.24 -0.66
N TYR A 172 4.44 -12.47 0.20
CA TYR A 172 3.41 -12.96 1.11
C TYR A 172 2.13 -12.18 0.94
N ARG A 173 1.00 -12.88 0.85
CA ARG A 173 -0.33 -12.24 0.83
C ARG A 173 -0.71 -11.86 2.25
N ILE A 174 -1.13 -10.62 2.45
CA ILE A 174 -1.55 -10.08 3.75
C ILE A 174 -3.07 -10.08 3.82
N THR A 175 -3.65 -10.66 4.88
CA THR A 175 -5.10 -10.58 5.10
C THR A 175 -5.50 -9.29 5.82
N THR A 176 -6.78 -8.93 5.71
CA THR A 176 -7.35 -7.82 6.48
C THR A 176 -7.23 -8.04 7.98
N ASN A 177 -7.30 -9.28 8.46
CA ASN A 177 -7.15 -9.59 9.90
C ASN A 177 -5.76 -9.16 10.39
N LEU A 178 -4.70 -9.49 9.64
CA LEU A 178 -3.35 -9.07 9.99
C LEU A 178 -3.21 -7.55 10.01
N LEU A 179 -3.77 -6.85 9.02
CA LEU A 179 -3.76 -5.38 9.02
C LEU A 179 -4.46 -4.80 10.23
N ARG A 180 -5.58 -5.38 10.69
CA ARG A 180 -6.25 -4.94 11.92
C ARG A 180 -5.41 -5.17 13.16
N GLU A 181 -4.81 -6.35 13.32
CA GLU A 181 -3.92 -6.64 14.45
C GLU A 181 -2.75 -5.65 14.50
N ILE A 182 -2.15 -5.32 13.35
CA ILE A 182 -1.08 -4.33 13.27
C ILE A 182 -1.60 -2.91 13.56
N GLY A 183 -2.81 -2.58 13.10
CA GLY A 183 -3.47 -1.30 13.37
C GLY A 183 -3.72 -1.04 14.86
N GLU A 184 -3.80 -2.07 15.70
CA GLU A 184 -3.89 -1.92 17.16
C GLU A 184 -2.62 -1.32 17.78
N PHE A 185 -1.48 -1.48 17.11
CA PHE A 185 -0.22 -0.84 17.46
C PHE A 185 -0.08 0.56 16.85
N SER A 186 -1.21 1.22 16.56
CA SER A 186 -1.22 2.59 16.03
C SER A 186 -0.42 3.55 16.91
N VAL A 187 0.22 4.52 16.25
CA VAL A 187 0.95 5.60 16.91
C VAL A 187 0.08 6.85 16.83
N GLY A 188 -0.35 7.39 17.98
CA GLY A 188 -1.19 8.58 18.02
C GLY A 188 -2.08 8.69 19.26
N PRO A 189 -3.05 9.63 19.26
CA PRO A 189 -3.86 9.95 20.44
C PRO A 189 -4.78 8.81 20.91
N ASN A 190 -5.11 7.86 20.02
CA ASN A 190 -5.98 6.72 20.32
C ASN A 190 -5.21 5.41 20.50
N GLN A 191 -3.92 5.48 20.85
CA GLN A 191 -3.09 4.30 21.07
C GLN A 191 -3.62 3.45 22.23
N LEU A 192 -3.62 2.13 22.05
CA LEU A 192 -3.95 1.20 23.12
C LEU A 192 -2.80 1.13 24.15
N PRO A 193 -3.09 0.88 25.43
CA PRO A 193 -2.05 0.72 26.45
C PRO A 193 -1.09 -0.43 26.09
N LEU A 194 0.21 -0.24 26.31
CA LEU A 194 1.24 -1.26 25.98
C LEU A 194 0.99 -2.58 26.71
N TRP A 195 0.68 -2.55 28.00
CA TRP A 195 0.39 -3.76 28.77
C TRP A 195 -0.74 -4.58 28.16
N TYR A 196 -1.75 -3.92 27.59
CA TYR A 196 -2.89 -4.58 26.96
C TYR A 196 -2.44 -5.30 25.69
N LEU A 197 -1.74 -4.59 24.80
CA LEU A 197 -1.19 -5.16 23.56
C LEU A 197 -0.21 -6.30 23.86
N ARG A 198 0.68 -6.10 24.82
CA ARG A 198 1.66 -7.11 25.26
C ARG A 198 0.95 -8.39 25.71
N ASN A 199 -0.03 -8.27 26.60
CA ASN A 199 -0.76 -9.42 27.14
C ASN A 199 -1.56 -10.11 26.04
N ARG A 200 -2.22 -9.33 25.18
CA ARG A 200 -3.01 -9.83 24.05
C ARG A 200 -2.18 -10.68 23.09
N PHE A 201 -0.94 -10.25 22.79
CA PHE A 201 -0.05 -10.94 21.85
C PHE A 201 1.01 -11.83 22.53
N GLY A 202 0.86 -12.08 23.83
CA GLY A 202 1.67 -13.03 24.61
C GLY A 202 3.14 -12.65 24.74
N SER A 203 3.44 -11.36 24.88
CA SER A 203 4.82 -10.87 25.03
C SER A 203 5.25 -10.70 26.47
N SER A 204 6.54 -10.89 26.73
CA SER A 204 7.16 -10.63 28.03
C SER A 204 7.90 -9.30 28.07
N ALA A 205 7.66 -8.40 27.11
CA ALA A 205 8.29 -7.09 27.07
C ALA A 205 8.03 -6.30 28.36
N ASP A 206 9.01 -5.55 28.81
CA ASP A 206 8.82 -4.57 29.87
C ASP A 206 8.31 -3.26 29.25
N ASP A 207 7.17 -2.78 29.73
CA ASP A 207 6.52 -1.59 29.15
C ASP A 207 7.38 -0.34 29.36
N PHE A 208 8.02 -0.23 30.52
CA PHE A 208 8.87 0.91 30.85
C PHE A 208 10.12 0.94 29.98
N ASP A 209 10.74 -0.20 29.72
CA ASP A 209 11.87 -0.32 28.78
C ASP A 209 11.46 0.08 27.35
N ILE A 210 10.28 -0.38 26.89
CA ILE A 210 9.76 -0.02 25.56
C ILE A 210 9.47 1.48 25.47
N GLU A 211 8.81 2.07 26.46
CA GLU A 211 8.51 3.51 26.48
C GLU A 211 9.77 4.35 26.54
N THR A 212 10.73 3.95 27.39
CA THR A 212 12.02 4.64 27.51
C THR A 212 12.79 4.60 26.20
N ALA A 213 12.77 3.46 25.51
CA ALA A 213 13.48 3.28 24.26
C ALA A 213 12.79 4.00 23.09
N TRP A 214 11.47 3.82 22.92
CA TRP A 214 10.75 4.21 21.71
C TRP A 214 9.93 5.50 21.85
N GLY A 215 9.73 6.00 23.07
CA GLY A 215 8.98 7.23 23.35
C GLY A 215 7.59 7.21 22.71
N GLN A 216 7.33 8.17 21.80
CA GLN A 216 6.05 8.26 21.08
C GLN A 216 5.79 7.08 20.14
N LEU A 217 6.81 6.28 19.80
CA LEU A 217 6.70 5.09 18.95
C LEU A 217 6.59 3.80 19.77
N ALA A 218 6.25 3.88 21.07
CA ALA A 218 6.22 2.73 21.96
C ALA A 218 5.38 1.55 21.43
N CYS A 219 4.20 1.80 20.85
CA CYS A 219 3.38 0.74 20.25
C CYS A 219 4.10 0.07 19.06
N LEU A 220 4.75 0.84 18.19
CA LEU A 220 5.58 0.29 17.11
C LEU A 220 6.76 -0.51 17.69
N GLY A 221 7.43 0.01 18.71
CA GLY A 221 8.52 -0.67 19.39
C GLY A 221 8.10 -2.01 19.98
N LEU A 222 6.92 -2.06 20.62
CA LEU A 222 6.34 -3.29 21.14
C LEU A 222 6.00 -4.29 20.02
N LEU A 223 5.42 -3.84 18.90
CA LEU A 223 5.16 -4.69 17.73
C LEU A 223 6.45 -5.33 17.21
N LEU A 224 7.51 -4.53 17.05
CA LEU A 224 8.81 -5.03 16.59
C LEU A 224 9.42 -6.01 17.60
N TYR A 225 9.32 -5.74 18.90
CA TYR A 225 9.75 -6.66 19.95
C TYR A 225 9.01 -8.00 19.85
N ILE A 226 7.68 -7.96 19.69
CA ILE A 226 6.82 -9.14 19.57
C ILE A 226 7.20 -10.00 18.36
N VAL A 227 7.42 -9.37 17.20
CA VAL A 227 7.65 -10.07 15.93
C VAL A 227 9.10 -10.54 15.79
N LEU A 228 10.07 -9.70 16.16
CA LEU A 228 11.49 -9.97 15.98
C LEU A 228 12.11 -10.75 17.15
N GLY A 229 11.48 -10.74 18.33
CA GLY A 229 12.00 -11.41 19.52
C GLY A 229 13.30 -10.81 20.09
N GLU A 230 13.63 -9.56 19.72
CA GLU A 230 14.89 -8.92 20.12
C GLU A 230 14.82 -8.40 21.56
N ARG A 231 15.66 -8.95 22.45
CA ARG A 231 15.65 -8.68 23.90
C ARG A 231 16.31 -7.36 24.34
N HIS A 232 16.68 -6.48 23.41
CA HIS A 232 17.40 -5.25 23.74
C HIS A 232 16.61 -4.01 23.29
N PRO A 233 16.34 -3.05 24.21
CA PRO A 233 15.69 -1.81 23.85
C PRO A 233 16.58 -1.01 22.91
N PHE A 234 16.14 -0.86 21.67
CA PHE A 234 16.79 -0.01 20.69
C PHE A 234 16.28 1.43 20.86
N THR A 235 17.21 2.37 21.04
CA THR A 235 16.94 3.82 20.97
C THR A 235 16.84 4.28 19.51
N PRO A 236 15.68 4.74 19.02
CA PRO A 236 15.62 5.58 17.84
C PRO A 236 16.46 6.82 18.10
N LYS A 237 17.51 7.04 17.29
CA LYS A 237 18.15 8.36 17.25
C LYS A 237 17.18 9.32 16.57
N SER A 238 16.25 9.91 17.31
CA SER A 238 15.90 11.33 17.28
C SER A 238 14.55 11.62 17.94
N ASN A 239 14.42 12.87 18.41
CA ASN A 239 13.18 13.52 18.81
C ASN A 239 12.21 13.65 17.62
N TYR A 240 11.61 12.56 17.16
CA TYR A 240 10.56 12.60 16.16
C TYR A 240 9.31 13.25 16.78
N LYS A 241 9.12 14.55 16.56
CA LYS A 241 7.82 15.17 16.81
C LYS A 241 6.85 14.59 15.79
N LEU A 242 5.86 13.80 16.24
CA LEU A 242 4.68 13.50 15.44
C LEU A 242 4.05 14.83 15.05
N GLN A 243 4.19 15.24 13.78
CA GLN A 243 3.23 16.18 13.22
C GLN A 243 1.92 15.41 13.11
N VAL A 244 1.05 15.58 14.11
CA VAL A 244 -0.36 15.25 13.99
C VAL A 244 -0.88 16.08 12.83
N ARG A 245 -0.85 15.53 11.62
CA ARG A 245 -1.51 16.14 10.49
C ARG A 245 -3.00 15.86 10.72
N GLN A 246 -3.72 16.88 11.20
CA GLN A 246 -5.14 16.98 10.89
C GLN A 246 -5.26 16.63 9.41
N GLN A 247 -6.01 15.59 9.07
CA GLN A 247 -6.35 15.29 7.68
C GLN A 247 -7.03 16.54 7.11
N SER A 248 -6.23 17.44 6.55
CA SER A 248 -6.71 18.42 5.61
C SER A 248 -7.14 17.59 4.44
N ALA A 249 -8.46 17.51 4.23
CA ALA A 249 -9.03 16.93 3.04
C ALA A 249 -8.18 17.36 1.84
N TYR A 250 -7.63 16.38 1.12
CA TYR A 250 -7.00 16.62 -0.16
C TYR A 250 -8.02 17.38 -1.01
N THR A 251 -7.83 18.68 -1.14
CA THR A 251 -8.55 19.54 -2.04
C THR A 251 -7.68 19.57 -3.29
N PRO A 252 -8.10 18.96 -4.41
CA PRO A 252 -7.33 19.05 -5.63
C PRO A 252 -7.17 20.53 -5.98
N ASP A 253 -5.93 20.96 -6.22
CA ASP A 253 -5.61 22.32 -6.60
C ASP A 253 -6.30 22.65 -7.92
N ASN A 254 -7.44 23.35 -7.82
CA ASN A 254 -8.37 23.60 -8.91
C ASN A 254 -7.91 24.79 -9.79
N ARG A 255 -6.61 25.06 -9.84
CA ARG A 255 -6.06 26.22 -10.57
C ARG A 255 -6.15 26.08 -12.08
N GLN A 256 -6.35 24.87 -12.61
CA GLN A 256 -6.40 24.66 -14.07
C GLN A 256 -7.82 24.62 -14.67
N THR A 257 -8.86 24.39 -13.86
CA THR A 257 -10.27 24.37 -14.35
C THR A 257 -10.93 25.75 -14.33
N SER A 258 -10.45 26.67 -13.48
CA SER A 258 -10.99 28.04 -13.35
C SER A 258 -10.83 28.87 -14.64
N TRP A 259 -9.66 28.80 -15.27
CA TRP A 259 -9.36 29.58 -16.49
C TRP A 259 -10.17 29.08 -17.68
N CYS A 260 -10.30 27.77 -17.85
CA CYS A 260 -11.11 27.20 -18.93
C CYS A 260 -12.62 27.48 -18.74
N ALA A 261 -13.14 27.38 -17.52
CA ALA A 261 -14.54 27.67 -17.25
C ALA A 261 -14.87 29.16 -17.39
N ALA A 262 -13.96 30.06 -16.98
CA ALA A 262 -14.12 31.49 -17.16
C ALA A 262 -14.06 31.90 -18.65
N LEU A 263 -13.16 31.30 -19.43
CA LEU A 263 -13.06 31.50 -20.87
C LEU A 263 -14.32 31.02 -21.60
N VAL A 264 -14.82 29.83 -21.27
CA VAL A 264 -16.07 29.31 -21.86
C VAL A 264 -17.27 30.18 -21.51
N LYS A 265 -17.37 30.67 -20.25
CA LYS A 265 -18.43 31.61 -19.85
C LYS A 265 -18.32 32.96 -20.58
N CYS A 266 -17.12 33.51 -20.75
CA CYS A 266 -16.93 34.75 -21.50
C CYS A 266 -17.32 34.58 -22.97
N CYS A 267 -16.91 33.48 -23.63
CA CYS A 267 -17.28 33.20 -25.02
C CYS A 267 -18.81 33.10 -25.18
N MET A 268 -19.52 32.44 -24.27
CA MET A 268 -20.98 32.33 -24.35
C MET A 268 -21.69 33.68 -24.20
N ILE A 269 -21.21 34.56 -23.31
CA ILE A 269 -21.78 35.90 -23.14
C ILE A 269 -21.57 36.74 -24.41
N VAL A 270 -20.38 36.70 -25.01
CA VAL A 270 -20.09 37.41 -26.26
C VAL A 270 -20.97 36.91 -27.41
N VAL A 271 -21.17 35.60 -27.53
CA VAL A 271 -22.07 35.01 -28.56
C VAL A 271 -23.51 35.48 -28.36
N VAL A 272 -24.03 35.50 -27.12
CA VAL A 272 -25.39 35.97 -26.83
C VAL A 272 -25.55 37.47 -27.16
N LEU A 273 -24.55 38.30 -26.85
CA LEU A 273 -24.56 39.73 -27.19
C LEU A 273 -24.53 39.96 -28.70
N LEU A 274 -23.72 39.19 -29.44
CA LEU A 274 -23.67 39.28 -30.91
C LEU A 274 -24.99 38.85 -31.54
N ILE A 275 -25.63 37.80 -31.03
CA ILE A 275 -26.97 37.37 -31.49
C ILE A 275 -28.00 38.46 -31.20
N GLY A 276 -27.99 39.06 -30.01
CA GLY A 276 -28.88 40.16 -29.64
C GLY A 276 -28.72 41.38 -30.54
N LEU A 277 -27.47 41.79 -30.82
CA LEU A 277 -27.17 42.89 -31.73
C LEU A 277 -27.58 42.59 -33.17
N PHE A 278 -27.41 41.35 -33.63
CA PHE A 278 -27.85 40.91 -34.95
C PHE A 278 -29.38 40.95 -35.09
N ILE A 279 -30.11 40.49 -34.07
CA ILE A 279 -31.58 40.56 -34.04
C ILE A 279 -32.06 42.03 -34.03
N LEU A 280 -31.40 42.90 -33.25
CA LEU A 280 -31.70 44.33 -33.24
C LEU A 280 -31.42 45.00 -34.60
N ALA A 281 -30.33 44.65 -35.27
CA ALA A 281 -29.99 45.17 -36.59
C ALA A 281 -31.02 44.74 -37.66
N ILE A 282 -31.48 43.48 -37.63
CA ILE A 282 -32.57 43.01 -38.51
C ILE A 282 -33.88 43.74 -38.21
N SER A 283 -34.18 44.00 -36.93
CA SER A 283 -35.39 44.74 -36.54
C SER A 283 -35.38 46.21 -36.97
N ALA A 284 -34.19 46.83 -37.00
CA ALA A 284 -34.00 48.21 -37.44
C ALA A 284 -34.01 48.35 -38.97
N ALA A 285 -33.54 47.33 -39.71
CA ALA A 285 -33.58 47.30 -41.18
C ALA A 285 -34.96 46.97 -41.76
N ARG A 286 -35.94 46.60 -40.92
CA ARG A 286 -37.33 46.32 -41.30
C ARG A 286 -38.30 47.49 -41.01
N ARG A 287 -37.79 48.67 -40.64
CA ARG A 287 -38.56 49.91 -40.53
C ARG A 287 -38.28 50.84 -41.69
#